data_AF-A0A5N9HHT2-F1
#
_entry.id   AF-A0A5N9HHT2-F1
#
_cell.length_a   1.000
_cell.length_b   1.000
_cell.length_c   1.000
_cell.angle_alpha   90.00
_cell.angle_beta   90.00
_cell.angle_gamma   90.00
#
_symmetry.space_group_name_H-M   'P 1'
#
loop_
_entity.id
_entity.type
_entity.pdbx_description
1 polymer ?
#
loop_
_entity_poly.entity_id
_entity_poly.type
_entity_poly.pdbx_seq_one_letter_code
_entity_poly.pdbx_strand_id
1 'polypeptide(L)'
;MTDKQFRYELRLLGLRGHNENTLRLIVDGLSRQLPVRQISQSTGVTEKTITKMRSKAGAIAGVLSRREGNATSNVNEKNNFIYNSDHQKPIDSNRRRGGIQSSRYDVYGERRLQIMEGLESRVPREKWNVQYLKKIGFKENISIAMISEHDSIEMYRTRAVQTFPSAYIQESEYEKRVAMGILTPSIQQQEILPPVIKLAMFTSFNRYVELFYIVIFQEIVQDSDVIPPEYTRTALQIIIKGLYDDPLAVRTGEAMIRYSIWRSNQIYREGFVNSLRPWKSTKQQLDRYIAAIDKMVKSNKMYLEKLNSDVFY
;
A
#
# COMPACT_ATOMS: atom_id res chain seq x y z
N MET A 1 10.09 33.36 16.62
CA MET A 1 9.77 33.41 15.17
C MET A 1 9.06 34.71 14.83
N THR A 2 9.34 35.36 13.68
CA THR A 2 8.65 36.60 13.27
C THR A 2 7.23 36.33 12.73
N ASP A 3 6.31 37.32 12.80
CA ASP A 3 4.92 37.15 12.32
C ASP A 3 4.86 36.82 10.81
N LYS A 4 5.80 37.36 10.03
CA LYS A 4 5.94 37.08 8.59
C LYS A 4 6.32 35.62 8.33
N GLN A 5 7.21 35.04 9.15
CA GLN A 5 7.60 33.63 9.07
C GLN A 5 6.46 32.71 9.53
N PHE A 6 5.76 33.06 10.62
CA PHE A 6 4.59 32.31 11.10
C PHE A 6 3.49 32.22 10.04
N ARG A 7 3.12 33.34 9.42
CA ARG A 7 2.11 33.37 8.34
C ARG A 7 2.56 32.60 7.10
N TYR A 8 3.86 32.55 6.82
CA TYR A 8 4.41 31.75 5.72
C TYR A 8 4.30 30.24 6.01
N GLU A 9 4.62 29.79 7.22
CA GLU A 9 4.47 28.39 7.61
C GLU A 9 3.01 27.94 7.64
N LEU A 10 2.08 28.78 8.12
CA LEU A 10 0.64 28.50 8.04
C LEU A 10 0.13 28.44 6.60
N ARG A 11 0.72 29.24 5.69
CA ARG A 11 0.41 29.20 4.26
C ARG A 11 0.84 27.88 3.63
N LEU A 12 2.01 27.35 4.00
CA LEU A 12 2.47 26.04 3.54
C LEU A 12 1.53 24.93 4.03
N LEU A 13 1.05 25.00 5.27
CA LEU A 13 0.08 24.03 5.78
C LEU A 13 -1.35 24.17 5.21
N GLY A 14 -1.59 25.18 4.36
CA GLY A 14 -2.91 25.47 3.79
C GLY A 14 -3.91 26.02 4.80
N LEU A 15 -3.44 26.65 5.88
CA LEU A 15 -4.23 27.18 7.01
C LEU A 15 -4.28 28.72 6.99
N ARG A 16 -4.44 29.31 5.80
CA ARG A 16 -4.47 30.77 5.64
C ARG A 16 -5.66 31.37 6.38
N GLY A 17 -5.43 32.42 7.15
CA GLY A 17 -6.49 33.20 7.81
C GLY A 17 -6.87 32.73 9.22
N HIS A 18 -6.29 31.63 9.73
CA HIS A 18 -6.48 31.23 11.11
C HIS A 18 -5.49 31.95 12.03
N ASN A 19 -5.99 32.53 13.11
CA ASN A 19 -5.14 33.15 14.13
C ASN A 19 -4.55 32.09 15.07
N GLU A 20 -3.52 32.48 15.82
CA GLU A 20 -2.77 31.58 16.69
C GLU A 20 -3.63 30.96 17.80
N ASN A 21 -4.49 31.76 18.44
CA ASN A 21 -5.32 31.30 19.55
C ASN A 21 -6.33 30.24 19.10
N THR A 22 -6.94 30.41 17.93
CA THR A 22 -7.82 29.41 17.32
C THR A 22 -7.07 28.11 17.04
N LEU A 23 -5.83 28.18 16.53
CA LEU A 23 -5.02 26.98 16.28
C LEU A 23 -4.63 26.25 17.57
N ARG A 24 -4.31 26.98 18.65
CA ARG A 24 -4.02 26.39 19.96
C ARG A 24 -5.21 25.62 20.51
N LEU A 25 -6.41 26.21 20.48
CA LEU A 25 -7.64 25.59 20.96
C LEU A 25 -8.00 24.32 20.15
N ILE A 26 -7.79 24.34 18.84
CA ILE A 26 -8.02 23.17 17.98
C ILE A 26 -7.01 22.06 18.30
N VAL A 27 -5.72 22.38 18.43
CA VAL A 27 -4.68 21.38 18.73
C VAL A 27 -4.88 20.78 20.12
N ASP A 28 -5.20 21.60 21.14
CA ASP A 28 -5.50 21.12 22.49
C ASP A 28 -6.72 20.20 22.49
N GLY A 29 -7.83 20.61 21.86
CA GLY A 29 -9.02 19.76 21.75
C GLY A 29 -8.78 18.44 21.01
N LEU A 30 -7.94 18.44 19.97
CA LEU A 30 -7.57 17.22 19.24
C LEU A 30 -6.65 16.32 20.05
N SER A 31 -5.72 16.88 20.84
CA SER A 31 -4.82 16.11 21.71
C SER A 31 -5.58 15.39 22.84
N ARG A 32 -6.65 16.02 23.35
CA ARG A 32 -7.59 15.46 24.33
C ARG A 32 -8.62 14.51 23.71
N GLN A 33 -8.51 14.23 22.41
CA GLN A 33 -9.41 13.35 21.66
C GLN A 33 -10.89 13.76 21.71
N LEU A 34 -11.17 15.07 21.85
CA LEU A 34 -12.55 15.57 21.87
C LEU A 34 -13.25 15.33 20.51
N PRO A 35 -14.59 15.13 20.50
CA PRO A 35 -15.35 15.05 19.28
C PRO A 35 -15.18 16.29 18.40
N VAL A 36 -14.98 16.10 17.09
CA VAL A 36 -14.76 17.20 16.12
C VAL A 36 -15.87 18.24 16.16
N ARG A 37 -17.12 17.82 16.38
CA ARG A 37 -18.28 18.69 16.55
C ARG A 37 -18.14 19.64 17.74
N GLN A 38 -17.59 19.16 18.86
CA GLN A 38 -17.37 19.97 20.06
C GLN A 38 -16.25 21.00 19.85
N ILE A 39 -15.17 20.62 19.17
CA ILE A 39 -14.07 21.53 18.80
C ILE A 39 -14.56 22.58 17.80
N SER A 40 -15.45 22.20 16.88
CA SER A 40 -16.04 23.12 15.90
C SER A 40 -16.88 24.20 16.56
N GLN A 41 -17.70 23.81 17.54
CA GLN A 41 -18.53 24.73 18.31
C GLN A 41 -17.71 25.72 19.16
N SER A 42 -16.59 25.28 19.75
CA SER A 42 -15.77 26.14 20.61
C SER A 42 -14.85 27.09 19.84
N THR A 43 -14.53 26.79 18.59
CA THR A 43 -13.53 27.54 17.80
C THR A 43 -14.13 28.31 16.62
N GLY A 44 -15.41 28.06 16.30
CA GLY A 44 -16.09 28.64 15.14
C GLY A 44 -15.57 28.13 13.78
N VAL A 45 -14.66 27.15 13.79
CA VAL A 45 -14.08 26.55 12.58
C VAL A 45 -14.91 25.34 12.17
N THR A 46 -15.18 25.19 10.87
CA THR A 46 -16.04 24.10 10.37
C THR A 46 -15.44 22.72 10.65
N GLU A 47 -16.30 21.73 10.93
CA GLU A 47 -15.90 20.35 11.20
C GLU A 47 -15.02 19.74 10.11
N LYS A 48 -15.30 20.08 8.83
CA LYS A 48 -14.49 19.66 7.68
C LYS A 48 -13.06 20.20 7.76
N THR A 49 -12.90 21.44 8.23
CA THR A 49 -11.59 22.09 8.37
C THR A 49 -10.83 21.53 9.57
N ILE A 50 -11.51 21.28 10.70
CA ILE A 50 -10.90 20.64 11.88
C ILE A 50 -10.47 19.20 11.56
N THR A 51 -11.27 18.46 10.80
CA THR A 51 -10.90 17.11 10.34
C THR A 51 -9.65 17.13 9.46
N LYS A 52 -9.51 18.15 8.60
CA LYS A 52 -8.30 18.37 7.81
C LYS A 52 -7.12 18.81 8.67
N MET A 53 -7.35 19.60 9.73
CA MET A 53 -6.31 19.99 10.68
C MET A 53 -5.86 18.83 11.56
N ARG A 54 -6.71 17.83 11.81
CA ARG A 54 -6.37 16.63 12.58
C ARG A 54 -5.21 15.85 11.98
N SER A 55 -5.17 15.69 10.66
CA SER A 55 -4.03 15.07 9.96
C SER A 55 -2.78 15.95 9.88
N LYS A 56 -2.87 17.22 10.32
CA LYS A 56 -1.78 18.20 10.36
C LYS A 56 -1.46 18.68 11.79
N ALA A 57 -2.10 18.14 12.82
CA ALA A 57 -2.07 18.68 14.18
C ALA A 57 -0.64 18.75 14.75
N GLY A 58 0.18 17.74 14.44
CA GLY A 58 1.58 17.71 14.84
C GLY A 58 2.44 18.80 14.21
N ALA A 59 2.21 19.11 12.92
CA ALA A 59 2.90 20.20 12.25
C ALA A 59 2.46 21.55 12.81
N ILE A 60 1.17 21.74 13.11
CA ILE A 60 0.63 22.96 13.73
C ILE A 60 1.26 23.17 15.12
N ALA A 61 1.33 22.12 15.94
CA ALA A 61 1.97 22.17 17.26
C ALA A 61 3.44 22.59 17.16
N GLY A 62 4.21 22.01 16.23
CA GLY A 62 5.60 22.37 16.02
C GLY A 62 5.82 23.83 15.59
N VAL A 63 4.93 24.39 14.77
CA VAL A 63 4.95 25.81 14.37
C VAL A 63 4.68 26.71 15.58
N LEU A 64 3.72 26.34 16.43
CA LEU A 64 3.38 27.08 17.65
C LEU A 64 4.54 27.07 18.66
N SER A 65 5.18 25.92 18.90
CA SER A 65 6.33 25.81 19.81
C SER A 65 7.53 26.63 19.35
N ARG A 66 7.83 26.68 18.04
CA ARG A 66 8.89 27.55 17.50
C ARG A 66 8.55 29.04 17.59
N ARG A 67 7.27 29.41 17.71
CA ARG A 67 6.85 30.79 17.91
C ARG A 67 7.13 31.28 19.32
N GLU A 68 6.93 30.43 20.32
CA GLU A 68 7.09 30.73 21.74
C GLU A 68 8.56 30.87 22.19
N GLY A 69 9.54 30.55 21.34
CA GLY A 69 10.95 30.79 21.64
C GLY A 69 11.59 29.83 22.64
N ASN A 70 10.91 28.75 23.03
CA ASN A 70 11.50 27.69 23.84
C ASN A 70 12.41 26.80 22.99
N ALA A 71 13.66 27.24 22.84
CA ALA A 71 14.79 26.41 22.44
C ALA A 71 15.54 25.97 23.70
N THR A 72 15.21 24.80 24.23
CA THR A 72 16.08 24.06 25.15
C THR A 72 16.44 22.73 24.52
N SER A 73 17.73 22.60 24.23
CA SER A 73 18.43 21.39 23.84
C SER A 73 18.89 20.65 25.10
N ASN A 74 18.43 19.41 25.32
CA ASN A 74 19.28 18.22 25.50
C ASN A 74 18.45 16.99 25.92
N VAL A 75 18.44 15.93 25.10
CA VAL A 75 19.11 14.63 25.35
C VAL A 75 18.42 13.88 26.50
N ASN A 76 17.40 13.06 26.28
CA ASN A 76 17.36 11.89 25.42
C ASN A 76 15.88 11.49 25.17
N GLU A 77 15.64 10.92 24.00
CA GLU A 77 14.48 10.11 23.64
C GLU A 77 13.09 10.74 23.47
N LYS A 78 12.50 10.38 22.33
CA LYS A 78 11.07 10.46 21.99
C LYS A 78 10.50 11.87 21.88
N ASN A 79 10.63 12.45 20.69
CA ASN A 79 9.45 12.71 19.86
C ASN A 79 9.85 13.07 18.43
N ASN A 80 9.54 12.15 17.52
CA ASN A 80 9.43 12.38 16.09
C ASN A 80 8.47 13.56 15.83
N PHE A 81 8.99 14.71 15.41
CA PHE A 81 8.20 15.67 14.65
C PHE A 81 8.81 15.85 13.26
N ILE A 82 8.46 14.90 12.40
CA ILE A 82 8.59 15.02 10.95
C ILE A 82 7.53 16.03 10.49
N TYR A 83 8.01 17.15 9.96
CA TYR A 83 7.32 17.90 8.93
C TYR A 83 6.99 16.98 7.76
N ASN A 84 5.70 16.86 7.39
CA ASN A 84 5.20 17.00 6.01
C ASN A 84 3.83 16.33 5.86
N SER A 85 2.77 17.14 5.87
CA SER A 85 1.49 16.76 5.26
C SER A 85 0.89 17.95 4.52
N ASP A 86 1.47 18.27 3.36
CA ASP A 86 0.67 18.50 2.16
C ASP A 86 0.60 17.15 1.46
N HIS A 87 -0.54 16.57 1.08
CA HIS A 87 -1.46 17.11 0.08
C HIS A 87 -0.77 17.71 -1.16
N GLN A 88 0.47 17.32 -1.41
CA GLN A 88 0.80 16.95 -2.78
C GLN A 88 0.14 15.59 -2.99
N LYS A 89 -0.78 15.54 -3.97
CA LYS A 89 -0.92 14.33 -4.79
C LYS A 89 0.49 13.76 -4.96
N PRO A 90 0.75 12.45 -4.86
CA PRO A 90 1.99 11.96 -5.40
C PRO A 90 1.95 12.28 -6.90
N ILE A 91 2.44 13.46 -7.24
CA ILE A 91 3.01 13.77 -8.53
C ILE A 91 4.02 12.66 -8.69
N ASP A 92 3.80 11.86 -9.71
CA ASP A 92 4.74 10.95 -10.31
C ASP A 92 6.18 11.31 -9.94
N SER A 93 6.67 10.72 -8.87
CA SER A 93 8.11 10.55 -8.65
C SER A 93 8.51 9.18 -9.20
N ASN A 94 7.90 8.79 -10.32
CA ASN A 94 8.34 7.73 -11.22
C ASN A 94 9.66 8.08 -11.94
N ARG A 95 10.54 8.88 -11.32
CA ARG A 95 11.86 9.26 -11.85
C ARG A 95 13.05 8.85 -10.99
N ARG A 96 12.85 8.04 -9.94
CA ARG A 96 13.96 7.35 -9.27
C ARG A 96 13.68 5.85 -9.26
N ARG A 97 14.28 5.15 -10.22
CA ARG A 97 14.32 3.69 -10.29
C ARG A 97 14.80 3.14 -8.94
N GLY A 98 13.92 2.53 -8.14
CA GLY A 98 14.31 1.70 -7.00
C GLY A 98 14.23 2.29 -5.58
N GLY A 99 13.41 3.31 -5.33
CA GLY A 99 13.24 3.84 -3.97
C GLY A 99 12.62 2.82 -3.02
N ILE A 100 13.31 2.51 -1.91
CA ILE A 100 12.80 1.68 -0.80
C ILE A 100 12.35 2.61 0.32
N GLN A 101 11.08 2.56 0.69
CA GLN A 101 10.53 3.27 1.84
C GLN A 101 10.57 2.34 3.05
N SER A 102 11.60 2.53 3.89
CA SER A 102 11.77 1.80 5.14
C SER A 102 10.99 2.49 6.26
N SER A 103 10.19 1.72 7.00
CA SER A 103 9.64 2.15 8.27
C SER A 103 9.45 0.93 9.17
N ARG A 104 9.96 0.99 10.40
CA ARG A 104 9.68 -0.02 11.43
C ARG A 104 8.17 -0.22 11.65
N TYR A 105 7.40 0.85 11.46
CA TYR A 105 5.95 0.91 11.62
C TYR A 105 5.17 0.54 10.35
N ASP A 106 5.86 0.01 9.33
CA ASP A 106 5.20 -0.54 8.16
C ASP A 106 4.39 -1.78 8.54
N VAL A 107 3.08 -1.58 8.74
CA VAL A 107 2.12 -2.62 9.12
C VAL A 107 1.92 -3.64 7.99
N TYR A 108 2.17 -3.22 6.75
CA TYR A 108 1.99 -4.07 5.57
C TYR A 108 3.27 -4.80 5.14
N GLY A 109 4.41 -4.55 5.80
CA GLY A 109 5.70 -5.10 5.37
C GLY A 109 5.78 -6.63 5.47
N GLU A 110 5.22 -7.21 6.53
CA GLU A 110 5.14 -8.68 6.70
C GLU A 110 4.18 -9.28 5.67
N ARG A 111 3.01 -8.66 5.48
CA ARG A 111 2.04 -9.10 4.49
C ARG A 111 2.59 -9.04 3.07
N ARG A 112 3.32 -7.98 2.72
CA ARG A 112 4.02 -7.87 1.43
C ARG A 112 5.05 -8.97 1.24
N LEU A 113 5.82 -9.28 2.29
CA LEU A 113 6.79 -10.36 2.23
C LEU A 113 6.10 -11.70 1.96
N GLN A 114 5.04 -12.01 2.71
CA GLN A 114 4.23 -13.22 2.50
C GLN A 114 3.66 -13.32 1.08
N ILE A 115 3.18 -12.20 0.52
CA ILE A 115 2.70 -12.16 -0.88
C ILE A 115 3.84 -12.52 -1.85
N MET A 116 5.03 -11.95 -1.66
CA MET A 116 6.18 -12.24 -2.52
C MET A 116 6.63 -13.69 -2.41
N GLU A 117 6.81 -14.19 -1.19
CA GLU A 117 7.20 -15.59 -0.95
C GLU A 117 6.17 -16.56 -1.53
N GLY A 118 4.87 -16.23 -1.43
CA GLY A 118 3.80 -17.00 -2.05
C GLY A 118 3.91 -17.04 -3.58
N LEU A 119 4.18 -15.90 -4.22
CA LEU A 119 4.35 -15.82 -5.67
C LEU A 119 5.62 -16.52 -6.15
N GLU A 120 6.73 -16.35 -5.44
CA GLU A 120 8.02 -17.01 -5.70
C GLU A 120 7.93 -18.53 -5.51
N SER A 121 7.10 -19.02 -4.60
CA SER A 121 6.83 -20.47 -4.49
C SER A 121 6.04 -21.02 -5.68
N ARG A 122 5.13 -20.21 -6.26
CA ARG A 122 4.32 -20.62 -7.44
C ARG A 122 5.10 -20.55 -8.74
N VAL A 123 5.90 -19.49 -8.91
CA VAL A 123 6.77 -19.30 -10.06
C VAL A 123 8.21 -19.29 -9.55
N PRO A 124 8.78 -20.47 -9.25
CA PRO A 124 10.12 -20.56 -8.69
C PRO A 124 11.16 -20.10 -9.71
N ARG A 125 12.36 -19.79 -9.22
CA ARG A 125 13.43 -19.16 -10.00
C ARG A 125 13.78 -19.95 -11.27
N GLU A 126 13.67 -21.27 -11.22
CA GLU A 126 13.93 -22.16 -12.35
C GLU A 126 12.95 -21.94 -13.51
N LYS A 127 11.76 -21.37 -13.28
CA LYS A 127 10.80 -21.03 -14.34
C LYS A 127 11.14 -19.72 -15.06
N TRP A 128 12.03 -18.88 -14.51
CA TRP A 128 12.48 -17.63 -15.13
C TRP A 128 13.60 -17.88 -16.14
N ASN A 129 13.31 -18.71 -17.15
CA ASN A 129 14.22 -18.99 -18.25
C ASN A 129 13.47 -19.02 -19.59
N VAL A 130 14.18 -18.74 -20.68
CA VAL A 130 13.58 -18.61 -22.02
C VAL A 130 12.90 -19.90 -22.46
N GLN A 131 13.47 -21.07 -22.15
CA GLN A 131 12.89 -22.36 -22.54
C GLN A 131 11.54 -22.60 -21.86
N TYR A 132 11.44 -22.31 -20.56
CA TYR A 132 10.21 -22.46 -19.81
C TYR A 132 9.13 -21.47 -20.26
N LEU A 133 9.48 -20.19 -20.40
CA LEU A 133 8.52 -19.17 -20.84
C LEU A 133 8.00 -19.46 -22.26
N LYS A 134 8.85 -19.94 -23.17
CA LYS A 134 8.42 -20.41 -24.48
C LYS A 134 7.49 -21.62 -24.40
N LYS A 135 7.80 -22.59 -23.53
CA LYS A 135 6.99 -23.80 -23.32
C LYS A 135 5.56 -23.50 -22.88
N ILE A 136 5.33 -22.40 -22.17
CA ILE A 136 3.99 -22.01 -21.71
C ILE A 136 3.28 -21.06 -22.70
N GLY A 137 3.96 -20.58 -23.74
CA GLY A 137 3.34 -19.84 -24.85
C GLY A 137 3.83 -18.41 -25.08
N PHE A 138 4.88 -17.97 -24.37
CA PHE A 138 5.48 -16.67 -24.68
C PHE A 138 6.35 -16.73 -25.93
N LYS A 139 6.29 -15.66 -26.74
CA LYS A 139 7.27 -15.44 -27.82
C LYS A 139 8.65 -15.18 -27.23
N GLU A 140 9.69 -15.64 -27.92
CA GLU A 140 11.07 -15.56 -27.43
C GLU A 140 11.53 -14.14 -27.07
N ASN A 141 11.22 -13.16 -27.91
CA ASN A 141 11.52 -11.76 -27.64
C ASN A 141 10.81 -11.23 -26.38
N ILE A 142 9.57 -11.67 -26.13
CA ILE A 142 8.81 -11.33 -24.93
C ILE A 142 9.41 -12.04 -23.71
N SER A 143 9.78 -13.31 -23.83
CA SER A 143 10.44 -14.06 -22.76
C SER A 143 11.74 -13.39 -22.30
N ILE A 144 12.60 -12.99 -23.25
CA ILE A 144 13.86 -12.29 -22.95
C ILE A 144 13.57 -10.96 -22.25
N ALA A 145 12.61 -10.18 -22.74
CA ALA A 145 12.23 -8.91 -22.13
C ALA A 145 11.69 -9.09 -20.71
N MET A 146 10.85 -10.09 -20.48
CA MET A 146 10.28 -10.39 -19.16
C MET A 146 11.34 -10.85 -18.16
N ILE A 147 12.29 -11.70 -18.57
CA ILE A 147 13.40 -12.14 -17.70
C ILE A 147 14.28 -10.95 -17.35
N SER A 148 14.66 -10.13 -18.34
CA SER A 148 15.45 -8.94 -18.09
C SER A 148 14.75 -7.97 -17.14
N GLU A 149 13.43 -7.80 -17.28
CA GLU A 149 12.65 -6.96 -16.37
C GLU A 149 12.59 -7.57 -14.96
N HIS A 150 12.31 -8.88 -14.85
CA HIS A 150 12.29 -9.62 -13.60
C HIS A 150 13.61 -9.44 -12.83
N ASP A 151 14.75 -9.73 -13.46
CA ASP A 151 16.08 -9.64 -12.84
C ASP A 151 16.39 -8.21 -12.38
N SER A 152 15.97 -7.21 -13.17
CA SER A 152 16.16 -5.80 -12.81
C SER A 152 15.37 -5.42 -11.55
N ILE A 153 14.19 -6.00 -11.35
CA ILE A 153 13.33 -5.72 -10.19
C ILE A 153 13.74 -6.58 -8.99
N GLU A 154 14.19 -7.82 -9.20
CA GLU A 154 14.64 -8.76 -8.18
C GLU A 154 15.77 -8.15 -7.33
N MET A 155 16.67 -7.37 -7.94
CA MET A 155 17.70 -6.62 -7.22
C MET A 155 17.11 -5.68 -6.16
N TYR A 156 16.02 -4.98 -6.47
CA TYR A 156 15.35 -4.07 -5.52
C TYR A 156 14.52 -4.84 -4.50
N ARG A 157 13.85 -5.93 -4.92
CA ARG A 157 13.13 -6.84 -4.02
C ARG A 157 14.06 -7.37 -2.93
N THR A 158 15.25 -7.84 -3.31
CA THR A 158 16.22 -8.39 -2.36
C THR A 158 16.71 -7.35 -1.36
N ARG A 159 16.97 -6.11 -1.83
CA ARG A 159 17.34 -4.99 -0.96
C ARG A 159 16.21 -4.50 -0.05
N ALA A 160 14.96 -4.77 -0.40
CA ALA A 160 13.79 -4.36 0.36
C ALA A 160 13.49 -5.29 1.55
N VAL A 161 14.09 -6.47 1.61
CA VAL A 161 13.99 -7.37 2.77
C VAL A 161 14.78 -6.77 3.92
N GLN A 162 14.11 -6.47 5.02
CA GLN A 162 14.67 -5.84 6.21
C GLN A 162 14.35 -6.68 7.44
N THR A 163 15.39 -6.97 8.21
CA THR A 163 15.27 -7.68 9.48
C THR A 163 15.21 -6.65 10.60
N PHE A 164 14.12 -6.69 11.37
CA PHE A 164 13.96 -5.87 12.55
C PHE A 164 14.18 -6.74 13.79
N PRO A 165 14.95 -6.27 14.79
CA PRO A 165 15.00 -6.97 16.07
C PRO A 165 13.58 -7.02 16.62
N SER A 166 13.20 -8.20 17.14
CA SER A 166 11.91 -8.38 17.79
C SER A 166 11.73 -7.28 18.85
N ALA A 167 10.53 -6.73 18.95
CA ALA A 167 10.27 -5.70 19.94
C ALA A 167 10.53 -6.31 21.33
N TYR A 168 11.61 -5.86 21.99
CA TYR A 168 11.80 -6.06 23.42
C TYR A 168 10.61 -5.44 24.13
N ILE A 169 9.63 -6.28 24.48
CA ILE A 169 8.66 -5.94 25.51
C ILE A 169 9.32 -6.43 26.80
N GLN A 170 10.21 -5.64 27.41
CA GLN A 170 10.44 -5.68 28.87
C GLN A 170 11.46 -4.69 29.43
N GLU A 171 12.34 -4.04 28.64
CA GLU A 171 13.30 -3.10 29.25
C GLU A 171 12.60 -1.89 29.89
N SER A 172 11.67 -1.22 29.20
CA SER A 172 11.08 0.01 29.76
C SER A 172 10.20 -0.22 30.99
N GLU A 173 9.65 -1.42 31.19
CA GLU A 173 8.76 -1.69 32.32
C GLU A 173 9.54 -2.28 33.50
N TYR A 174 10.54 -3.12 33.24
CA TYR A 174 11.49 -3.58 34.24
C TYR A 174 12.34 -2.43 34.77
N GLU A 175 12.94 -1.62 33.90
CA GLU A 175 13.73 -0.44 34.30
C GLU A 175 12.88 0.57 35.08
N LYS A 176 11.61 0.78 34.70
CA LYS A 176 10.67 1.60 35.46
C LYS A 176 10.36 1.00 36.83
N ARG A 177 10.16 -0.31 36.94
CA ARG A 177 9.86 -1.00 38.20
C ARG A 177 11.08 -1.02 39.14
N VAL A 178 12.28 -1.23 38.59
CA VAL A 178 13.56 -1.14 39.31
C VAL A 178 13.81 0.30 39.77
N ALA A 179 13.58 1.30 38.90
CA ALA A 179 13.68 2.72 39.27
C ALA A 179 12.63 3.14 40.31
N MET A 180 11.48 2.45 40.36
CA MET A 180 10.46 2.60 41.40
C MET A 180 10.72 1.75 42.66
N GLY A 181 11.86 1.05 42.75
CA GLY A 181 12.23 0.26 43.92
C GLY A 181 11.43 -1.04 44.12
N ILE A 182 10.72 -1.49 43.09
CA ILE A 182 9.91 -2.71 43.12
C ILE A 182 10.82 -3.92 42.87
N LEU A 183 11.06 -4.72 43.92
CA LEU A 183 11.75 -6.01 43.83
C LEU A 183 10.99 -6.93 42.87
N THR A 184 11.56 -7.18 41.69
CA THR A 184 11.00 -8.11 40.71
C THR A 184 11.77 -9.43 40.77
N PRO A 185 11.10 -10.58 40.95
CA PRO A 185 11.76 -11.88 40.95
C PRO A 185 12.42 -12.14 39.59
N SER A 186 13.57 -12.82 39.65
CA SER A 186 14.45 -13.10 38.52
C SER A 186 13.70 -13.69 37.33
N ILE A 187 13.98 -13.07 36.18
CA ILE A 187 13.56 -13.39 34.82
C ILE A 187 13.48 -14.92 34.63
N GLN A 188 12.27 -15.47 34.66
CA GLN A 188 12.01 -16.79 34.09
C GLN A 188 12.27 -16.68 32.58
N GLN A 189 13.14 -17.58 32.10
CA GLN A 189 13.54 -17.80 30.69
C GLN A 189 12.89 -16.86 29.68
N GLN A 190 13.65 -15.83 29.29
CA GLN A 190 13.33 -14.97 28.15
C GLN A 190 13.10 -15.85 26.92
N GLU A 191 11.85 -15.97 26.47
CA GLU A 191 11.58 -16.40 25.11
C GLU A 191 12.18 -15.35 24.17
N ILE A 192 13.34 -15.66 23.61
CA ILE A 192 13.96 -14.86 22.55
C ILE A 192 13.02 -14.94 21.35
N LEU A 193 12.11 -13.98 21.24
CA LEU A 193 11.23 -13.88 20.08
C LEU A 193 12.08 -13.70 18.83
N PRO A 194 11.84 -14.49 17.77
CA PRO A 194 12.62 -14.40 16.54
C PRO A 194 12.50 -13.00 15.93
N PRO A 195 13.54 -12.53 15.23
CA PRO A 195 13.49 -11.23 14.56
C PRO A 195 12.37 -11.19 13.53
N VAL A 196 11.74 -10.02 13.40
CA VAL A 196 10.65 -9.82 12.43
C VAL A 196 11.26 -9.43 11.09
N ILE A 197 11.04 -10.24 10.06
CA ILE A 197 11.47 -9.95 8.69
C ILE A 197 10.31 -9.28 7.96
N LYS A 198 10.58 -8.13 7.33
CA LYS A 198 9.58 -7.38 6.56
C LYS A 198 10.10 -7.04 5.18
N LEU A 199 9.18 -6.88 4.24
CA LEU A 199 9.47 -6.31 2.93
C LEU A 199 9.07 -4.83 2.90
N ALA A 200 10.07 -3.96 2.94
CA ALA A 200 9.89 -2.53 2.79
C ALA A 200 9.23 -2.21 1.44
N MET A 201 8.47 -1.11 1.39
CA MET A 201 7.81 -0.74 0.14
C MET A 201 8.86 -0.33 -0.90
N PHE A 202 8.88 -0.97 -2.06
CA PHE A 202 9.70 -0.56 -3.20
C PHE A 202 8.81 -0.18 -4.39
N THR A 203 9.26 0.79 -5.18
CA THR A 203 8.47 1.39 -6.27
C THR A 203 7.93 0.37 -7.27
N SER A 204 8.69 -0.69 -7.53
CA SER A 204 8.37 -1.71 -8.54
C SER A 204 7.52 -2.87 -7.99
N PHE A 205 7.02 -2.80 -6.76
CA PHE A 205 6.28 -3.92 -6.14
C PHE A 205 5.10 -4.40 -6.99
N ASN A 206 4.22 -3.49 -7.40
CA ASN A 206 3.06 -3.86 -8.22
C ASN A 206 3.50 -4.45 -9.56
N ARG A 207 4.55 -3.89 -10.18
CA ARG A 207 5.05 -4.40 -11.46
C ARG A 207 5.67 -5.80 -11.32
N TYR A 208 6.37 -6.05 -10.22
CA TYR A 208 6.90 -7.37 -9.92
C TYR A 208 5.76 -8.39 -9.75
N VAL A 209 4.73 -8.03 -8.99
CA VAL A 209 3.51 -8.86 -8.87
C VAL A 209 2.89 -9.13 -10.24
N GLU A 210 2.76 -8.13 -11.11
CA GLU A 210 2.22 -8.31 -12.46
C GLU A 210 3.02 -9.33 -13.26
N LEU A 211 4.36 -9.27 -13.22
CA LEU A 211 5.22 -10.22 -13.94
C LEU A 211 4.92 -11.67 -13.53
N PHE A 212 4.82 -11.93 -12.22
CA PHE A 212 4.46 -13.26 -11.72
C PHE A 212 3.07 -13.70 -12.17
N TYR A 213 2.08 -12.82 -12.08
CA TYR A 213 0.72 -13.15 -12.51
C TYR A 213 0.60 -13.34 -14.02
N ILE A 214 1.39 -12.63 -14.84
CA ILE A 214 1.44 -12.86 -16.28
C ILE A 214 1.93 -14.27 -16.59
N VAL A 215 2.99 -14.74 -15.91
CA VAL A 215 3.46 -16.12 -16.04
C VAL A 215 2.39 -17.12 -15.58
N ILE A 216 1.79 -16.88 -14.42
CA ILE A 216 0.70 -17.72 -13.88
C ILE A 216 -0.49 -17.80 -14.84
N PHE A 217 -0.90 -16.68 -15.42
CA PHE A 217 -2.03 -16.63 -16.35
C PHE A 217 -1.74 -17.45 -17.60
N GLN A 218 -0.52 -17.33 -18.10
CA GLN A 218 -0.07 -18.10 -19.24
C GLN A 218 0.05 -19.60 -18.91
N GLU A 219 0.46 -19.98 -17.69
CA GLU A 219 0.42 -21.37 -17.23
C GLU A 219 -0.99 -21.94 -17.14
N ILE A 220 -1.97 -21.12 -16.72
CA ILE A 220 -3.38 -21.52 -16.60
C ILE A 220 -3.98 -21.81 -17.99
N VAL A 221 -3.67 -20.97 -18.97
CA VAL A 221 -4.27 -21.00 -20.31
C VAL A 221 -3.48 -21.88 -21.29
N GLN A 222 -2.17 -22.00 -21.06
CA GLN A 222 -1.21 -22.70 -21.92
C GLN A 222 -1.23 -22.18 -23.37
N ASP A 223 -0.59 -22.90 -24.30
CA ASP A 223 -0.55 -22.57 -25.74
C ASP A 223 -1.93 -22.56 -26.43
N SER A 224 -3.00 -22.89 -25.70
CA SER A 224 -4.33 -23.13 -26.25
C SER A 224 -5.18 -21.87 -26.46
N ASP A 225 -4.79 -20.72 -25.90
CA ASP A 225 -5.56 -19.48 -26.03
C ASP A 225 -4.71 -18.22 -25.85
N VAL A 226 -5.11 -17.15 -26.54
CA VAL A 226 -4.52 -15.82 -26.35
C VAL A 226 -5.45 -15.01 -25.47
N ILE A 227 -4.99 -14.69 -24.26
CA ILE A 227 -5.77 -13.87 -23.33
C ILE A 227 -5.88 -12.45 -23.88
N PRO A 228 -7.09 -11.92 -24.13
CA PRO A 228 -7.20 -10.56 -24.65
C PRO A 228 -6.68 -9.54 -23.62
N PRO A 229 -5.94 -8.50 -24.03
CA PRO A 229 -5.23 -7.61 -23.12
C PRO A 229 -6.12 -6.91 -22.08
N GLU A 230 -7.38 -6.61 -22.41
CA GLU A 230 -8.34 -6.01 -21.48
C GLU A 230 -8.69 -6.94 -20.32
N TYR A 231 -8.72 -8.26 -20.53
CA TYR A 231 -8.97 -9.25 -19.49
C TYR A 231 -7.75 -9.44 -18.60
N THR A 232 -6.56 -9.54 -19.20
CA THR A 232 -5.28 -9.57 -18.45
C THR A 232 -5.16 -8.35 -17.55
N ARG A 233 -5.35 -7.15 -18.11
CA ARG A 233 -5.27 -5.90 -17.36
C ARG A 233 -6.31 -5.82 -16.24
N THR A 234 -7.54 -6.24 -16.51
CA THR A 234 -8.61 -6.22 -15.51
C THR A 234 -8.32 -7.19 -14.37
N ALA A 235 -7.89 -8.43 -14.69
CA ALA A 235 -7.54 -9.43 -13.69
C ALA A 235 -6.39 -8.94 -12.79
N LEU A 236 -5.32 -8.39 -13.38
CA LEU A 236 -4.20 -7.80 -12.63
C LEU A 236 -4.64 -6.66 -11.71
N GLN A 237 -5.48 -5.74 -12.19
CA GLN A 237 -5.99 -4.64 -11.37
C GLN A 237 -6.82 -5.11 -10.19
N ILE A 238 -7.67 -6.13 -10.39
CA ILE A 238 -8.49 -6.71 -9.32
C ILE A 238 -7.58 -7.40 -8.29
N ILE A 239 -6.63 -8.21 -8.76
CA ILE A 239 -5.68 -8.91 -7.90
C ILE A 239 -4.89 -7.93 -7.05
N ILE A 240 -4.22 -6.95 -7.67
CA ILE A 240 -3.35 -6.00 -6.96
C ILE A 240 -4.13 -5.23 -5.89
N LYS A 241 -5.37 -4.85 -6.17
CA LYS A 241 -6.26 -4.23 -5.17
C LYS A 241 -6.60 -5.17 -4.02
N GLY A 242 -6.69 -6.47 -4.27
CA GLY A 242 -7.07 -7.48 -3.29
C GLY A 242 -5.94 -8.07 -2.44
N LEU A 243 -4.67 -7.94 -2.85
CA LEU A 243 -3.55 -8.61 -2.18
C LEU A 243 -3.41 -8.30 -0.69
N TYR A 244 -3.76 -7.07 -0.30
CA TYR A 244 -3.69 -6.63 1.09
C TYR A 244 -4.90 -7.11 1.88
N ASP A 245 -6.10 -6.73 1.45
CA ASP A 245 -7.29 -6.76 2.32
C ASP A 245 -8.49 -7.55 1.73
N ASP A 246 -8.42 -8.03 0.49
CA ASP A 246 -9.54 -8.72 -0.17
C ASP A 246 -9.09 -10.00 -0.91
N PRO A 247 -9.01 -11.15 -0.20
CA PRO A 247 -8.69 -12.44 -0.80
C PRO A 247 -9.67 -12.88 -1.88
N LEU A 248 -10.93 -12.42 -1.84
CA LEU A 248 -11.92 -12.72 -2.85
C LEU A 248 -11.55 -12.03 -4.17
N ALA A 249 -11.09 -10.78 -4.14
CA ALA A 249 -10.63 -10.09 -5.34
C ALA A 249 -9.46 -10.84 -6.02
N VAL A 250 -8.49 -11.34 -5.26
CA VAL A 250 -7.39 -12.16 -5.81
C VAL A 250 -7.94 -13.40 -6.53
N ARG A 251 -8.83 -14.15 -5.86
CA ARG A 251 -9.49 -15.33 -6.46
C ARG A 251 -10.31 -14.98 -7.69
N THR A 252 -11.00 -13.85 -7.69
CA THR A 252 -11.79 -13.37 -8.84
C THR A 252 -10.91 -13.13 -10.05
N GLY A 253 -9.78 -12.43 -9.90
CA GLY A 253 -8.88 -12.16 -11.01
C GLY A 253 -8.29 -13.46 -11.60
N GLU A 254 -7.92 -14.42 -10.75
CA GLU A 254 -7.49 -15.75 -11.24
C GLU A 254 -8.61 -16.53 -11.91
N ALA A 255 -9.83 -16.48 -11.36
CA ALA A 255 -10.98 -17.17 -11.92
C ALA A 255 -11.38 -16.62 -13.29
N MET A 256 -11.24 -15.31 -13.53
CA MET A 256 -11.45 -14.70 -14.86
C MET A 256 -10.58 -15.39 -15.92
N ILE A 257 -9.33 -15.69 -15.57
CA ILE A 257 -8.37 -16.35 -16.46
C ILE A 257 -8.66 -17.85 -16.57
N ARG A 258 -8.85 -18.52 -15.45
CA ARG A 258 -9.11 -19.97 -15.37
C ARG A 258 -10.34 -20.40 -16.17
N TYR A 259 -11.41 -19.61 -16.11
CA TYR A 259 -12.64 -19.90 -16.84
C TYR A 259 -12.66 -19.28 -18.24
N SER A 260 -11.60 -18.60 -18.67
CA SER A 260 -11.49 -18.01 -20.01
C SER A 260 -12.73 -17.20 -20.40
N ILE A 261 -13.15 -16.28 -19.53
CA ILE A 261 -14.47 -15.62 -19.62
C ILE A 261 -14.65 -14.68 -20.83
N TRP A 262 -13.60 -14.53 -21.64
CA TRP A 262 -13.62 -13.84 -22.93
C TRP A 262 -14.14 -14.72 -24.07
N ARG A 263 -14.17 -16.04 -23.90
CA ARG A 263 -14.71 -16.95 -24.90
C ARG A 263 -16.21 -16.70 -25.07
N SER A 264 -16.68 -16.77 -26.31
CA SER A 264 -18.08 -16.53 -26.67
C SER A 264 -19.05 -17.58 -26.12
N ASN A 265 -18.57 -18.77 -25.77
CA ASN A 265 -19.41 -19.83 -25.24
C ASN A 265 -19.81 -19.54 -23.78
N GLN A 266 -21.13 -19.52 -23.54
CA GLN A 266 -21.76 -19.18 -22.27
C GLN A 266 -21.32 -20.08 -21.10
N ILE A 267 -20.94 -21.34 -21.35
CA ILE A 267 -20.52 -22.30 -20.32
C ILE A 267 -19.34 -21.76 -19.49
N TYR A 268 -18.38 -21.09 -20.15
CA TYR A 268 -17.23 -20.46 -19.51
C TYR A 268 -17.64 -19.37 -18.53
N ARG A 269 -18.57 -18.53 -18.96
CA ARG A 269 -19.10 -17.43 -18.15
C ARG A 269 -19.88 -17.94 -16.95
N GLU A 270 -20.69 -18.96 -17.13
CA GLU A 270 -21.45 -19.60 -16.05
C GLU A 270 -20.53 -20.27 -15.03
N GLY A 271 -19.49 -20.97 -15.49
CA GLY A 271 -18.46 -21.54 -14.61
C GLY A 271 -17.81 -20.48 -13.71
N PHE A 272 -17.46 -19.33 -14.28
CA PHE A 272 -16.93 -18.20 -13.53
C PHE A 272 -17.93 -17.67 -12.49
N VAL A 273 -19.18 -17.41 -12.87
CA VAL A 273 -20.21 -16.90 -11.95
C VAL A 273 -20.45 -17.90 -10.81
N ASN A 274 -20.50 -19.20 -11.12
CA ASN A 274 -20.68 -20.26 -10.14
C ASN A 274 -19.53 -20.32 -9.13
N SER A 275 -18.29 -20.08 -9.57
CA SER A 275 -17.11 -20.06 -8.69
C SER A 275 -17.16 -18.95 -7.63
N LEU A 276 -17.93 -17.89 -7.87
CA LEU A 276 -18.07 -16.73 -6.97
C LEU A 276 -19.24 -16.84 -6.00
N ARG A 277 -20.20 -17.75 -6.25
CA ARG A 277 -21.39 -17.95 -5.40
C ARG A 277 -21.07 -18.21 -3.93
N PRO A 278 -20.04 -19.02 -3.57
CA PRO A 278 -19.72 -19.27 -2.16
C PRO A 278 -19.36 -18.00 -1.36
N TRP A 279 -18.98 -16.92 -2.04
CA TRP A 279 -18.44 -15.70 -1.44
C TRP A 279 -19.40 -14.52 -1.48
N LYS A 280 -20.46 -14.60 -2.29
CA LYS A 280 -21.52 -13.59 -2.39
C LYS A 280 -22.84 -14.23 -2.01
N SER A 281 -23.27 -13.99 -0.78
CA SER A 281 -24.42 -14.68 -0.16
C SER A 281 -25.76 -14.42 -0.85
N THR A 282 -25.88 -13.31 -1.60
CA THR A 282 -27.11 -12.98 -2.34
C THR A 282 -26.87 -12.85 -3.84
N LYS A 283 -27.85 -13.30 -4.63
CA LYS A 283 -27.85 -13.14 -6.09
C LYS A 283 -27.63 -11.69 -6.51
N GLN A 284 -28.29 -10.74 -5.82
CA GLN A 284 -28.14 -9.32 -6.13
C GLN A 284 -26.71 -8.79 -5.90
N GLN A 285 -26.03 -9.23 -4.83
CA GLN A 285 -24.63 -8.85 -4.59
C GLN A 285 -23.71 -9.46 -5.65
N LEU A 286 -23.95 -10.72 -6.04
CA LEU A 286 -23.22 -11.38 -7.10
C LEU A 286 -23.40 -10.65 -8.44
N ASP A 287 -24.63 -10.36 -8.84
CA ASP A 287 -24.94 -9.67 -10.10
C ASP A 287 -24.30 -8.28 -10.16
N ARG A 288 -24.35 -7.51 -9.06
CA ARG A 288 -23.67 -6.21 -8.96
C ARG A 288 -22.15 -6.34 -9.08
N TYR A 289 -21.57 -7.38 -8.48
CA TYR A 289 -20.14 -7.62 -8.54
C TYR A 289 -19.70 -8.00 -9.96
N ILE A 290 -20.44 -8.88 -10.62
CA ILE A 290 -20.22 -9.26 -12.02
C ILE A 290 -20.33 -8.03 -12.94
N ALA A 291 -21.38 -7.21 -12.77
CA ALA A 291 -21.56 -5.99 -13.57
C ALA A 291 -20.41 -4.98 -13.36
N ALA A 292 -19.85 -4.89 -12.16
CA ALA A 292 -18.67 -4.06 -11.89
C ALA A 292 -17.43 -4.56 -12.64
N ILE A 293 -17.22 -5.88 -12.70
CA ILE A 293 -16.13 -6.50 -13.45
C ILE A 293 -16.30 -6.23 -14.96
N ASP A 294 -17.50 -6.42 -15.51
CA ASP A 294 -17.76 -6.16 -16.94
C ASP A 294 -17.52 -4.70 -17.30
N LYS A 295 -17.91 -3.78 -16.41
CA LYS A 295 -17.63 -2.35 -16.59
C LYS A 295 -16.12 -2.08 -16.61
N MET A 296 -15.34 -2.74 -15.75
CA MET A 296 -13.87 -2.61 -15.74
C MET A 296 -13.26 -3.15 -17.03
N VAL A 297 -13.69 -4.32 -17.50
CA VAL A 297 -13.23 -4.90 -18.78
C VAL A 297 -13.51 -3.94 -19.93
N LYS A 298 -14.75 -3.44 -20.05
CA LYS A 298 -15.13 -2.48 -21.09
C LYS A 298 -14.29 -1.20 -21.03
N SER A 299 -14.06 -0.66 -19.83
CA SER A 299 -13.23 0.53 -19.64
C SER A 299 -11.77 0.30 -20.04
N ASN A 300 -11.21 -0.87 -19.71
CA ASN A 300 -9.83 -1.21 -20.07
C ASN A 300 -9.71 -1.44 -21.59
N LYS A 301 -10.72 -2.04 -22.24
CA LYS A 301 -10.77 -2.16 -23.70
C LYS A 301 -10.71 -0.80 -24.38
N MET A 302 -11.59 0.13 -24.00
CA MET A 302 -11.61 1.49 -24.55
C MET A 302 -10.28 2.24 -24.32
N TYR A 303 -9.67 2.06 -23.14
CA TYR A 303 -8.38 2.66 -22.81
C TYR A 303 -7.25 2.14 -23.72
N LEU A 304 -7.23 0.84 -23.99
CA LEU A 304 -6.23 0.21 -24.84
C LEU A 304 -6.43 0.56 -26.33
N GLU A 305 -7.68 0.64 -26.78
CA GLU A 305 -8.02 1.12 -28.13
C GLU A 305 -7.53 2.55 -28.35
N LYS A 306 -7.74 3.43 -27.36
CA LYS A 306 -7.24 4.81 -27.41
C LYS A 306 -5.71 4.90 -27.41
N LEU A 307 -5.04 4.12 -26.56
CA LEU A 307 -3.58 4.07 -26.56
C LEU A 307 -3.03 3.63 -27.92
N ASN A 308 -3.66 2.66 -28.56
CA ASN A 308 -3.24 2.21 -29.88
C ASN A 308 -3.54 3.26 -30.96
N SER A 309 -4.65 4.01 -30.87
CA SER A 309 -4.93 5.09 -31.83
C SER A 309 -3.95 6.25 -31.73
N ASP A 310 -3.52 6.59 -30.51
CA ASP A 310 -2.63 7.73 -30.26
C ASP A 310 -1.16 7.45 -30.66
N VAL A 311 -0.79 6.20 -30.97
CA VAL A 311 0.55 5.79 -31.42
C VAL A 311 0.72 5.89 -32.95
N PHE A 312 -0.39 6.04 -33.70
CA PHE A 312 -0.39 6.13 -35.16
C PHE A 312 -0.73 7.53 -35.71
N TYR A 313 -0.68 8.57 -34.86
CA TYR A 313 -0.78 9.98 -35.26
C TYR A 313 0.42 10.80 -34.77
#